data_AF-A0AAV0WHD2-F1
#
_entry.id   AF-A0AAV0WHD2-F1
#
_cell.length_a   1.000
_cell.length_b   1.000
_cell.length_c   1.000
_cell.angle_alpha   90.00
_cell.angle_beta   90.00
_cell.angle_gamma   90.00
#
_symmetry.space_group_name_H-M   'P 1'
#
loop_
_entity.id
_entity.type
_entity.pdbx_description
1 polymer ?
#
loop_
_entity_poly.entity_id
_entity_poly.type
_entity_poly.pdbx_seq_one_letter_code
_entity_poly.pdbx_strand_id
1 'polypeptide(L)'
;MLEWDIMPTDWSTLQTDMVRKIKTKFYGNPRYVEIIGNSNKKSQETAETPIAPNVVLTFDEELVEEDINNLDSLKYDDVVSITAETDEIVEMESALIDAPNLKLSIKEEDRLAITVQMIENESHIVPRGYLYKLPNGTITKAPYFKGLDYSEIGNENNFLHINQQYCQPKGQKNDVRPDYNGSIDFLESIDKDIPKGCWASRIFSNRYFIIHNLLWPGALYVQDMNTGLHGYFYNGYGLKNLDLPFMI
;
A
#
# COMPACT_ATOMS: atom_id res chain seq x y z
N MET A 1 -12.85 20.25 -10.70
CA MET A 1 -11.95 19.37 -11.47
C MET A 1 -11.44 18.34 -10.47
N LEU A 2 -11.43 17.04 -10.79
CA LEU A 2 -10.81 16.06 -9.90
C LEU A 2 -9.31 16.07 -10.18
N GLU A 3 -8.50 16.24 -9.14
CA GLU A 3 -7.05 16.24 -9.20
C GLU A 3 -6.51 14.98 -8.53
N TRP A 4 -5.37 14.50 -9.00
CA TRP A 4 -4.70 13.33 -8.45
C TRP A 4 -3.55 13.80 -7.56
N ASP A 5 -3.63 13.46 -6.27
CA ASP A 5 -2.56 13.72 -5.32
C ASP A 5 -1.54 12.58 -5.31
N ILE A 6 -0.27 12.92 -5.10
CA ILE A 6 0.81 11.94 -4.99
C ILE A 6 0.79 11.35 -3.58
N MET A 7 0.74 10.02 -3.51
CA MET A 7 0.81 9.29 -2.26
C MET A 7 2.27 9.25 -1.74
N PRO A 8 2.52 9.52 -0.45
CA PRO A 8 3.88 9.48 0.10
C PRO A 8 4.46 8.07 -0.01
N THR A 9 5.73 7.95 -0.35
CA THR A 9 6.47 6.67 -0.48
C THR A 9 7.53 6.46 0.59
N ASP A 10 7.86 7.52 1.32
CA ASP A 10 9.05 7.59 2.15
C ASP A 10 8.66 7.49 3.63
N TRP A 11 8.33 6.27 4.06
CA TRP A 11 8.01 6.00 5.47
C TRP A 11 9.00 5.04 6.11
N SER A 12 9.14 5.16 7.42
CA SER A 12 10.01 4.31 8.23
C SER A 12 9.38 2.96 8.57
N THR A 13 10.22 1.98 8.93
CA THR A 13 9.75 0.70 9.49
C THR A 13 8.95 0.89 10.77
N LEU A 14 9.29 1.91 11.57
CA LEU A 14 8.55 2.28 12.78
C LEU A 14 7.12 2.73 12.44
N GLN A 15 6.93 3.55 11.40
CA GLN A 15 5.59 3.90 10.92
C GLN A 15 4.82 2.68 10.43
N THR A 16 5.47 1.73 9.76
CA THR A 16 4.81 0.48 9.34
C THR A 16 4.30 -0.32 10.56
N ASP A 17 5.13 -0.43 11.60
CA ASP A 17 4.75 -1.13 12.84
C ASP A 17 3.70 -0.38 13.65
N MET A 18 3.66 0.95 13.55
CA MET A 18 2.59 1.77 14.10
C MET A 18 1.25 1.49 13.40
N VAL A 19 1.23 1.53 12.06
CA VAL A 19 0.01 1.26 11.26
C VAL A 19 -0.56 -0.12 11.54
N ARG A 20 0.31 -1.15 11.68
CA ARG A 20 -0.12 -2.52 12.04
C ARG A 20 -0.90 -2.61 13.37
N LYS A 21 -0.69 -1.66 14.29
CA LYS A 21 -1.38 -1.61 15.59
C LYS A 21 -2.69 -0.85 15.52
N ILE A 22 -2.84 0.05 14.54
CA ILE A 22 -4.06 0.84 14.36
C ILE A 22 -5.14 -0.07 13.76
N LYS A 23 -6.34 -0.03 14.37
CA LYS A 23 -7.52 -0.81 13.94
C LYS A 23 -8.72 0.08 13.62
N THR A 24 -8.49 1.39 13.50
CA THR A 24 -9.53 2.39 13.24
C THR A 24 -9.77 2.54 11.74
N LYS A 25 -10.96 3.01 11.37
CA LYS A 25 -11.28 3.32 9.97
C LYS A 25 -10.65 4.66 9.58
N PHE A 26 -10.45 4.84 8.27
CA PHE A 26 -10.09 6.14 7.71
C PHE A 26 -11.21 7.16 7.90
N TYR A 27 -10.82 8.39 8.24
CA TYR A 27 -11.72 9.53 8.42
C TYR A 27 -11.94 10.29 7.11
N GLY A 28 -11.10 10.06 6.10
CA GLY A 28 -11.18 10.72 4.80
C GLY A 28 -10.57 12.12 4.78
N ASN A 29 -9.72 12.45 5.75
CA ASN A 29 -8.99 13.72 5.80
C ASN A 29 -7.47 13.44 5.81
N PRO A 30 -6.73 13.76 4.72
CA PRO A 30 -5.30 13.49 4.62
C PRO A 30 -4.46 14.08 5.77
N ARG A 31 -4.88 15.25 6.29
CA ARG A 31 -4.18 15.97 7.37
C ARG A 31 -4.56 15.49 8.77
N TYR A 32 -5.47 14.53 8.90
CA TYR A 32 -5.82 13.98 10.20
C TYR A 32 -4.60 13.29 10.80
N VAL A 33 -4.33 13.54 12.08
CA VAL A 33 -3.20 12.94 12.81
C VAL A 33 -3.76 12.03 13.88
N GLU A 34 -3.36 10.76 13.84
CA GLU A 34 -3.68 9.80 14.87
C GLU A 34 -2.50 9.68 15.84
N ILE A 35 -2.76 9.89 17.13
CA ILE A 35 -1.77 9.72 18.19
C ILE A 35 -1.97 8.33 18.80
N ILE A 36 -0.98 7.47 18.64
CA ILE A 36 -0.98 6.13 19.23
C ILE A 36 -0.60 6.27 20.70
N GLY A 37 -1.60 6.40 21.56
CA GLY A 37 -1.39 6.28 22.99
C GLY A 37 -0.88 4.87 23.31
N ASN A 38 0.20 4.74 24.08
CA ASN A 38 0.57 3.47 24.71
C ASN A 38 -0.63 2.99 25.54
N SER A 39 -1.35 2.00 25.05
CA SER A 39 -2.58 1.52 25.67
C SER A 39 -2.25 0.66 26.89
N ASN A 40 -2.17 1.32 28.04
CA ASN A 40 -2.71 0.80 29.29
C ASN A 40 -3.67 1.84 29.86
N LYS A 41 -4.82 2.03 29.21
CA LYS A 41 -6.09 2.37 29.88
C LYS A 41 -7.27 2.21 28.95
N LYS A 42 -8.31 1.62 29.56
CA LYS A 42 -9.63 1.31 29.02
C LYS A 42 -10.27 2.51 28.32
N SER A 43 -11.02 2.17 27.29
CA SER A 43 -12.11 2.93 26.69
C SER A 43 -12.98 3.67 27.71
N GLN A 44 -13.14 4.98 27.51
CA GLN A 44 -14.26 5.84 27.92
C GLN A 44 -14.15 7.12 27.07
N GLU A 45 -15.05 7.28 26.10
CA GLU A 45 -16.21 8.20 26.14
C GLU A 45 -15.84 9.69 26.01
N THR A 46 -16.26 10.23 24.88
CA THR A 46 -16.78 11.58 24.59
C THR A 46 -16.42 12.71 25.56
N ALA A 47 -15.67 13.70 25.07
CA ALA A 47 -15.76 15.07 25.55
C ALA A 47 -15.45 16.03 24.40
N GLU A 48 -16.51 16.64 23.86
CA GLU A 48 -16.43 17.91 23.17
C GLU A 48 -15.91 18.97 24.15
N THR A 49 -15.02 19.85 23.71
CA THR A 49 -14.79 21.12 24.42
C THR A 49 -14.63 22.28 23.44
N PRO A 50 -15.10 23.48 23.82
CA PRO A 50 -15.64 24.46 22.89
C PRO A 50 -14.64 25.56 22.50
N ILE A 51 -15.00 26.24 21.41
CA ILE A 51 -14.37 27.41 20.80
C ILE A 51 -14.34 28.59 21.76
N ALA A 52 -13.23 29.36 21.77
CA ALA A 52 -13.26 30.78 22.11
C ALA A 52 -12.22 31.58 21.27
N PRO A 53 -12.46 32.89 21.03
CA PRO A 53 -12.11 33.55 19.78
C PRO A 53 -11.07 34.68 19.90
N ASN A 54 -10.68 35.20 18.73
CA ASN A 54 -10.05 36.51 18.47
C ASN A 54 -8.56 36.68 18.84
N VAL A 55 -7.70 36.57 17.82
CA VAL A 55 -6.56 37.48 17.67
C VAL A 55 -6.59 38.01 16.23
N VAL A 56 -6.90 39.30 16.12
CA VAL A 56 -6.79 40.11 14.90
C VAL A 56 -5.33 40.47 14.75
N LEU A 57 -4.71 40.13 13.62
CA LEU A 57 -3.45 40.73 13.19
C LEU A 57 -3.70 41.45 11.86
N THR A 58 -3.45 42.74 11.93
CA THR A 58 -3.58 43.75 10.88
C THR A 58 -2.56 43.50 9.77
N PHE A 59 -3.04 43.57 8.53
CA PHE A 59 -2.21 43.61 7.32
C PHE A 59 -1.89 45.07 7.00
N ASP A 60 -0.62 45.36 6.73
CA ASP A 60 -0.21 46.55 6.00
C ASP A 60 0.07 46.13 4.54
N GLU A 61 -0.60 46.84 3.63
CA GLU A 61 -0.47 46.74 2.16
C GLU A 61 0.80 47.45 1.69
N GLU A 62 1.46 46.94 0.65
CA GLU A 62 1.61 47.66 -0.61
C GLU A 62 2.15 46.77 -1.75
N LEU A 63 1.65 47.07 -2.94
CA LEU A 63 1.68 46.38 -4.23
C LEU A 63 2.98 46.62 -5.00
N VAL A 64 3.37 45.69 -5.90
CA VAL A 64 3.72 45.99 -7.32
C VAL A 64 3.46 44.75 -8.19
N GLU A 65 2.68 44.91 -9.25
CA GLU A 65 2.53 43.97 -10.38
C GLU A 65 3.71 44.12 -11.36
N GLU A 66 4.17 43.04 -12.02
CA GLU A 66 4.13 42.94 -13.50
C GLU A 66 4.79 41.64 -14.04
N ASP A 67 4.01 41.02 -14.92
CA ASP A 67 4.35 40.37 -16.19
C ASP A 67 5.10 39.03 -16.30
N ILE A 68 4.32 38.11 -16.85
CA ILE A 68 4.65 36.86 -17.52
C ILE A 68 5.34 37.18 -18.85
N ASN A 69 6.53 36.62 -19.10
CA ASN A 69 6.97 36.02 -20.38
C ASN A 69 8.49 35.75 -20.39
N ASN A 70 8.91 34.50 -20.21
CA ASN A 70 9.64 33.74 -21.25
C ASN A 70 10.12 32.39 -20.70
N LEU A 71 9.73 31.35 -21.40
CA LEU A 71 10.29 30.01 -21.32
C LEU A 71 11.63 30.03 -22.06
N ASP A 72 12.74 29.82 -21.35
CA ASP A 72 13.92 29.16 -21.93
C ASP A 72 14.81 28.56 -20.83
N SER A 73 15.17 27.30 -21.07
CA SER A 73 16.01 26.36 -20.29
C SER A 73 16.81 26.88 -19.08
N LEU A 74 16.64 26.24 -17.91
CA LEU A 74 17.59 26.34 -16.79
C LEU A 74 18.10 24.95 -16.36
N LYS A 75 19.42 24.90 -16.10
CA LYS A 75 20.22 23.71 -15.80
C LYS A 75 20.37 23.51 -14.29
N TYR A 76 20.82 22.32 -13.91
CA TYR A 76 20.91 21.74 -12.56
C TYR A 76 21.65 22.55 -11.47
N ASP A 77 22.29 23.69 -11.80
CA ASP A 77 23.15 24.43 -10.87
C ASP A 77 22.45 25.63 -10.18
N ASP A 78 21.22 26.00 -10.56
CA ASP A 78 20.49 27.13 -9.95
C ASP A 78 19.72 26.75 -8.66
N VAL A 79 19.77 25.48 -8.23
CA VAL A 79 19.09 24.97 -7.02
C VAL A 79 19.86 25.28 -5.73
N VAL A 80 21.09 25.79 -5.82
CA VAL A 80 21.99 25.94 -4.66
C VAL A 80 21.84 27.27 -3.92
N SER A 81 21.07 28.23 -4.46
CA SER A 81 20.96 29.57 -3.86
C SER A 81 19.68 29.79 -3.04
N ILE A 82 18.69 28.91 -3.12
CA ILE A 82 17.42 29.01 -2.36
C ILE A 82 17.55 28.37 -0.96
N THR A 83 18.61 27.58 -0.73
CA THR A 83 18.82 26.85 0.52
C THR A 83 19.19 27.73 1.71
N ALA A 84 19.60 28.99 1.50
CA ALA A 84 20.03 29.86 2.60
C ALA A 84 18.88 30.54 3.35
N GLU A 85 17.71 30.73 2.73
CA GLU A 85 16.57 31.43 3.35
C GLU A 85 15.54 30.48 4.00
N THR A 86 15.72 29.16 3.86
CA THR A 86 14.85 28.16 4.50
C THR A 86 15.35 27.71 5.87
N ASP A 87 16.59 28.04 6.24
CA ASP A 87 17.18 27.62 7.52
C ASP A 87 16.60 28.38 8.73
N GLU A 88 16.14 29.64 8.58
CA GLU A 88 15.56 30.40 9.70
C GLU A 88 14.14 29.96 10.10
N ILE A 89 13.39 29.32 9.18
CA ILE A 89 12.06 28.76 9.49
C ILE A 89 12.19 27.39 10.17
N VAL A 90 13.28 26.67 9.90
CA VAL A 90 13.56 25.34 10.47
C VAL A 90 13.99 25.43 11.94
N GLU A 91 14.71 26.49 12.35
CA GLU A 91 15.16 26.61 13.74
C GLU A 91 14.02 26.89 14.73
N MET A 92 12.96 27.63 14.33
CA MET A 92 11.85 27.95 15.23
C MET A 92 10.89 26.76 15.46
N GLU A 93 10.78 25.84 14.51
CA GLU A 93 10.06 24.57 14.74
C GLU A 93 10.90 23.55 15.52
N SER A 94 12.23 23.61 15.44
CA SER A 94 13.12 22.67 16.14
C SER A 94 13.13 22.84 17.67
N ALA A 95 12.83 24.04 18.16
CA ALA A 95 12.89 24.39 19.59
C ALA A 95 11.62 24.01 20.40
N LEU A 96 10.61 23.39 19.78
CA LEU A 96 9.43 22.83 20.47
C LEU A 96 9.41 21.29 20.51
N ILE A 97 10.47 20.64 20.01
CA ILE A 97 10.55 19.19 19.83
C ILE A 97 11.18 18.54 21.05
N ASP A 98 10.48 18.57 22.18
CA ASP A 98 10.80 17.75 23.35
C ASP A 98 9.53 17.16 23.98
N ALA A 99 8.68 16.58 23.12
CA ALA A 99 7.55 15.76 23.54
C ALA A 99 7.73 14.31 23.06
N PRO A 100 7.70 13.29 23.95
CA PRO A 100 7.72 11.87 23.55
C PRO A 100 6.52 11.46 22.68
N ASN A 101 5.54 12.36 22.49
CA ASN A 101 4.30 12.14 21.75
C ASN A 101 4.43 12.28 20.24
N LEU A 102 5.42 13.03 19.71
CA LEU A 102 5.57 13.20 18.25
C LEU A 102 6.04 11.92 17.55
N LYS A 103 6.79 11.07 18.27
CA LYS A 103 7.21 9.74 17.76
C LYS A 103 6.08 8.72 17.67
N LEU A 104 4.90 9.03 18.22
CA LEU A 104 3.73 8.15 18.24
C LEU A 104 2.57 8.70 17.42
N SER A 105 2.76 9.80 16.69
CA SER A 105 1.75 10.36 15.79
C SER A 105 2.00 9.94 14.35
N ILE A 106 0.93 9.65 13.61
CA ILE A 106 0.97 9.36 12.18
C ILE A 106 -0.12 10.13 11.46
N LYS A 107 0.20 10.73 10.31
CA LYS A 107 -0.79 11.36 9.46
C LYS A 107 -1.62 10.31 8.72
N GLU A 108 -2.85 10.65 8.39
CA GLU A 108 -3.75 9.75 7.70
C GLU A 108 -3.29 9.44 6.26
N GLU A 109 -2.68 10.41 5.57
CA GLU A 109 -2.06 10.20 4.26
C GLU A 109 -0.95 9.13 4.30
N ASP A 110 -0.06 9.20 5.30
CA ASP A 110 1.00 8.20 5.52
C ASP A 110 0.41 6.84 5.89
N ARG A 111 -0.58 6.84 6.81
CA ARG A 111 -1.28 5.61 7.22
C ARG A 111 -1.92 4.93 6.02
N LEU A 112 -2.54 5.70 5.13
CA LEU A 112 -3.18 5.19 3.93
C LEU A 112 -2.14 4.57 2.99
N ALA A 113 -1.01 5.26 2.76
CA ALA A 113 0.06 4.78 1.90
C ALA A 113 0.63 3.43 2.35
N ILE A 114 0.95 3.36 3.65
CA ILE A 114 1.43 2.14 4.28
C ILE A 114 0.40 1.02 4.17
N THR A 115 -0.88 1.32 4.41
CA THR A 115 -1.96 0.33 4.35
C THR A 115 -2.14 -0.23 2.94
N VAL A 116 -2.11 0.63 1.92
CA VAL A 116 -2.16 0.21 0.52
C VAL A 116 -0.97 -0.70 0.20
N GLN A 117 0.25 -0.30 0.57
CA GLN A 117 1.44 -1.13 0.35
C GLN A 117 1.32 -2.49 1.06
N MET A 118 0.80 -2.53 2.30
CA MET A 118 0.59 -3.77 3.04
C MET A 118 -0.41 -4.69 2.36
N ILE A 119 -1.52 -4.14 1.86
CA ILE A 119 -2.53 -4.90 1.11
C ILE A 119 -1.92 -5.45 -0.17
N GLU A 120 -1.26 -4.61 -0.98
CA GLU A 120 -0.64 -5.06 -2.24
C GLU A 120 0.39 -6.16 -1.98
N ASN A 121 1.23 -5.98 -0.96
CA ASN A 121 2.26 -6.93 -0.60
C ASN A 121 1.73 -8.32 -0.23
N GLU A 122 0.58 -8.40 0.43
CA GLU A 122 0.03 -9.65 0.98
C GLU A 122 -1.14 -10.24 0.19
N SER A 123 -1.72 -9.50 -0.76
CA SER A 123 -2.94 -9.94 -1.47
C SER A 123 -2.89 -9.80 -2.98
N HIS A 124 -1.92 -9.08 -3.54
CA HIS A 124 -1.79 -8.96 -4.98
C HIS A 124 -1.19 -10.23 -5.58
N ILE A 125 -2.04 -10.99 -6.28
CA ILE A 125 -1.69 -12.27 -6.88
C ILE A 125 -1.88 -12.28 -8.40
N VAL A 126 -1.13 -13.15 -9.06
CA VAL A 126 -1.24 -13.44 -10.50
C VAL A 126 -1.20 -14.93 -10.77
N PRO A 127 -1.79 -15.36 -11.91
CA PRO A 127 -1.74 -16.75 -12.28
C PRO A 127 -0.34 -17.15 -12.76
N ARG A 128 0.02 -18.41 -12.53
CA ARG A 128 1.24 -19.04 -13.00
C ARG A 128 1.34 -18.92 -14.53
N GLY A 129 2.52 -18.55 -15.01
CA GLY A 129 2.76 -18.36 -16.44
C GLY A 129 2.42 -16.96 -16.96
N TYR A 130 1.78 -16.10 -16.17
CA TYR A 130 1.56 -14.69 -16.56
C TYR A 130 2.86 -13.89 -16.61
N LEU A 131 3.74 -14.09 -15.62
CA LEU A 131 5.06 -13.49 -15.56
C LEU A 131 6.13 -14.55 -15.80
N TYR A 132 7.18 -14.18 -16.51
CA TYR A 132 8.36 -15.01 -16.66
C TYR A 132 9.63 -14.16 -16.50
N LYS A 133 10.65 -14.80 -15.93
CA LYS A 133 11.96 -14.24 -15.69
C LYS A 133 12.89 -14.61 -16.83
N LEU A 134 13.50 -13.60 -17.45
CA LEU A 134 14.51 -13.78 -18.47
C LEU A 134 15.86 -14.18 -17.85
N PRO A 135 16.79 -14.78 -18.63
CA PRO A 135 18.13 -15.12 -18.15
C PRO A 135 18.93 -13.92 -17.63
N ASN A 136 18.63 -12.70 -18.12
CA ASN A 136 19.23 -11.46 -17.64
C ASN A 136 18.66 -10.98 -16.28
N GLY A 137 17.67 -11.68 -15.73
CA GLY A 137 17.00 -11.34 -14.48
C GLY A 137 15.77 -10.45 -14.61
N THR A 138 15.47 -9.89 -15.78
CA THR A 138 14.30 -9.05 -16.02
C THR A 138 13.01 -9.88 -15.98
N ILE A 139 11.94 -9.33 -15.39
CA ILE A 139 10.62 -9.95 -15.32
C ILE A 139 9.72 -9.30 -16.37
N THR A 140 9.10 -10.11 -17.24
CA THR A 140 8.23 -9.66 -18.32
C THR A 140 6.92 -10.45 -18.33
N LYS A 141 5.84 -9.85 -18.84
CA LYS A 141 4.55 -10.50 -19.04
C LYS A 141 4.60 -11.44 -20.25
N ALA A 142 4.07 -12.65 -20.11
CA ALA A 142 3.99 -13.62 -21.20
C ALA A 142 2.97 -13.14 -22.27
N PRO A 143 3.41 -12.86 -23.51
CA PRO A 143 2.56 -12.23 -24.53
C PRO A 143 1.42 -13.13 -25.02
N TYR A 144 1.57 -14.46 -24.88
CA TYR A 144 0.60 -15.45 -25.33
C TYR A 144 -0.12 -16.16 -24.18
N PHE A 145 -0.09 -15.59 -22.98
CA PHE A 145 -0.79 -16.15 -21.84
C PHE A 145 -2.31 -16.02 -22.03
N LYS A 146 -3.03 -17.15 -21.91
CA LYS A 146 -4.48 -17.24 -22.14
C LYS A 146 -5.28 -17.43 -20.85
N GLY A 147 -4.69 -17.21 -19.69
CA GLY A 147 -5.29 -17.58 -18.41
C GLY A 147 -5.01 -19.04 -18.06
N LEU A 148 -5.34 -19.40 -16.81
CA LEU A 148 -5.35 -20.78 -16.34
C LEU A 148 -6.57 -21.54 -16.84
N ASP A 149 -6.41 -22.82 -17.13
CA ASP A 149 -7.51 -23.71 -17.53
C ASP A 149 -8.36 -24.16 -16.32
N TYR A 150 -9.55 -24.72 -16.58
CA TYR A 150 -10.45 -25.24 -15.54
C TYR A 150 -9.81 -26.31 -14.63
N SER A 151 -8.86 -27.09 -15.15
CA SER A 151 -8.10 -28.07 -14.37
C SER A 151 -7.07 -27.43 -13.44
N GLU A 152 -6.64 -26.21 -13.75
CA GLU A 152 -5.54 -25.52 -13.07
C GLU A 152 -6.03 -24.53 -12.01
N ILE A 153 -7.19 -23.89 -12.21
CA ILE A 153 -7.75 -22.87 -11.30
C ILE A 153 -8.09 -23.41 -9.90
N GLY A 154 -8.35 -24.71 -9.77
CA GLY A 154 -8.62 -25.33 -8.47
C GLY A 154 -7.37 -25.50 -7.60
N ASN A 155 -6.19 -25.26 -8.16
CA ASN A 155 -4.93 -25.47 -7.47
C ASN A 155 -4.34 -24.14 -7.00
N GLU A 156 -4.33 -23.91 -5.69
CA GLU A 156 -3.76 -22.71 -5.04
C GLU A 156 -2.29 -22.47 -5.44
N ASN A 157 -1.59 -23.55 -5.71
CA ASN A 157 -0.25 -23.57 -6.25
C ASN A 157 -0.11 -22.71 -7.54
N ASN A 158 -1.15 -22.57 -8.34
CA ASN A 158 -1.10 -21.81 -9.59
C ASN A 158 -1.30 -20.30 -9.41
N PHE A 159 -1.43 -19.79 -8.19
CA PHE A 159 -1.52 -18.37 -7.90
C PHE A 159 -0.31 -17.91 -7.10
N LEU A 160 0.31 -16.83 -7.57
CA LEU A 160 1.62 -16.36 -7.15
C LEU A 160 1.56 -14.89 -6.73
N HIS A 161 2.21 -14.54 -5.63
CA HIS A 161 2.29 -13.16 -5.12
C HIS A 161 3.20 -12.26 -5.97
N ILE A 162 2.77 -11.03 -6.23
CA ILE A 162 3.62 -9.97 -6.82
C ILE A 162 4.13 -9.07 -5.70
N ASN A 163 5.30 -9.37 -5.16
CA ASN A 163 5.93 -8.52 -4.16
C ASN A 163 7.43 -8.75 -4.12
N GLN A 164 8.21 -7.66 -4.16
CA GLN A 164 9.67 -7.70 -4.07
C GLN A 164 10.21 -8.41 -2.82
N GLN A 165 9.47 -8.39 -1.70
CA GLN A 165 9.81 -9.09 -0.47
C GLN A 165 9.65 -10.62 -0.60
N TYR A 166 8.67 -11.08 -1.40
CA TYR A 166 8.43 -12.50 -1.69
C TYR A 166 9.13 -12.99 -2.97
N CYS A 167 9.61 -12.07 -3.82
CA CYS A 167 10.46 -12.31 -5.00
C CYS A 167 11.93 -12.64 -4.64
N GLN A 168 12.21 -13.12 -3.43
CA GLN A 168 13.55 -13.58 -3.09
C GLN A 168 13.73 -15.01 -3.61
N PRO A 169 14.81 -15.31 -4.35
CA PRO A 169 15.05 -16.64 -4.87
C PRO A 169 15.12 -17.63 -3.70
N LYS A 170 14.14 -18.53 -3.62
CA LYS A 170 14.19 -19.62 -2.65
C LYS A 170 15.33 -20.55 -3.04
N GLY A 171 16.19 -20.90 -2.08
CA GLY A 171 17.11 -22.03 -2.24
C GLY A 171 16.32 -23.28 -2.65
N GLN A 172 16.93 -24.16 -3.45
CA GLN A 172 16.31 -25.41 -3.90
C GLN A 172 15.67 -26.14 -2.70
N LYS A 173 14.34 -26.09 -2.63
CA LYS A 173 13.58 -26.89 -1.66
C LYS A 173 13.30 -28.24 -2.30
N ASN A 174 13.35 -29.31 -1.51
CA ASN A 174 13.16 -30.68 -1.98
C ASN A 174 11.71 -31.02 -2.35
N ASP A 175 10.78 -30.07 -2.18
CA ASP A 175 9.35 -30.22 -2.40
C ASP A 175 8.91 -29.27 -3.52
N VAL A 176 9.37 -29.60 -4.72
CA VAL A 176 9.06 -28.87 -5.94
C VAL A 176 8.09 -29.68 -6.77
N ARG A 177 7.13 -29.01 -7.39
CA ARG A 177 6.19 -29.66 -8.32
C ARG A 177 6.96 -30.39 -9.42
N PRO A 178 6.39 -31.50 -9.94
CA PRO A 178 7.05 -32.29 -10.98
C PRO A 178 7.31 -31.49 -12.27
N ASP A 179 6.52 -30.46 -12.55
CA ASP A 179 6.59 -29.60 -13.73
C ASP A 179 7.26 -28.24 -13.47
N TYR A 180 8.14 -28.16 -12.47
CA TYR A 180 8.82 -26.94 -12.09
C TYR A 180 9.63 -26.32 -13.22
N ASN A 181 9.44 -25.01 -13.42
CA ASN A 181 10.22 -24.21 -14.34
C ASN A 181 10.73 -22.95 -13.64
N GLY A 182 12.04 -22.84 -13.39
CA GLY A 182 12.62 -21.70 -12.68
C GLY A 182 12.42 -20.33 -13.35
N SER A 183 12.10 -20.29 -14.65
CA SER A 183 11.74 -19.03 -15.33
C SER A 183 10.31 -18.59 -15.07
N ILE A 184 9.41 -19.50 -14.67
CA ILE A 184 7.99 -19.23 -14.43
C ILE A 184 7.70 -19.25 -12.92
N ASP A 185 8.24 -20.25 -12.22
CA ASP A 185 8.01 -20.56 -10.82
C ASP A 185 9.06 -19.87 -9.93
N PHE A 186 9.31 -18.59 -10.16
CA PHE A 186 10.26 -17.77 -9.38
C PHE A 186 9.59 -16.99 -8.24
N LEU A 187 8.25 -16.93 -8.23
CA LEU A 187 7.44 -16.24 -7.23
C LEU A 187 6.96 -17.21 -6.13
N GLU A 188 6.43 -16.64 -5.04
CA GLU A 188 5.82 -17.40 -3.96
C GLU A 188 4.34 -17.70 -4.24
N SER A 189 3.94 -18.95 -4.01
CA SER A 189 2.56 -19.38 -4.16
C SER A 189 1.75 -19.18 -2.89
N ILE A 190 0.46 -18.84 -3.07
CA ILE A 190 -0.52 -18.67 -1.99
C ILE A 190 -0.78 -19.93 -1.17
N ASP A 191 -0.44 -21.13 -1.67
CA ASP A 191 -0.53 -22.35 -0.87
C ASP A 191 0.33 -22.22 0.41
N LYS A 192 1.41 -21.45 0.39
CA LYS A 192 2.29 -21.29 1.56
C LYS A 192 1.81 -20.23 2.54
N ASP A 193 0.68 -19.59 2.28
CA ASP A 193 0.16 -18.53 3.11
C ASP A 193 -0.38 -19.06 4.45
N ILE A 194 -0.31 -18.18 5.45
CA ILE A 194 -0.72 -18.46 6.83
C ILE A 194 -1.78 -17.40 7.22
N PRO A 195 -2.93 -17.81 7.77
CA PRO A 195 -3.31 -19.19 8.08
C PRO A 195 -3.72 -19.99 6.83
N LYS A 196 -3.57 -21.33 6.89
CA LYS A 196 -4.06 -22.21 5.82
C LYS A 196 -5.57 -22.02 5.63
N GLY A 197 -6.04 -21.89 4.39
CA GLY A 197 -7.46 -21.59 4.13
C GLY A 197 -7.80 -20.10 4.17
N CYS A 198 -6.81 -19.20 4.15
CA CYS A 198 -7.03 -17.75 4.05
C CYS A 198 -7.50 -17.28 2.67
N TRP A 199 -7.62 -18.18 1.69
CA TRP A 199 -8.10 -17.90 0.36
C TRP A 199 -9.38 -18.70 0.09
N ALA A 200 -10.38 -18.04 -0.48
CA ALA A 200 -11.64 -18.67 -0.85
C ALA A 200 -11.88 -18.49 -2.35
N SER A 201 -11.91 -19.58 -3.10
CA SER A 201 -12.14 -19.56 -4.54
C SER A 201 -13.58 -19.94 -4.89
N ARG A 202 -14.08 -19.38 -6.00
CA ARG A 202 -15.40 -19.69 -6.56
C ARG A 202 -15.41 -19.48 -8.06
N ILE A 203 -16.12 -20.35 -8.77
CA ILE A 203 -16.50 -20.13 -10.17
C ILE A 203 -17.90 -19.53 -10.20
N PHE A 204 -18.06 -18.40 -10.88
CA PHE A 204 -19.31 -17.71 -11.10
C PHE A 204 -19.74 -17.82 -12.56
N SER A 205 -21.00 -18.21 -12.78
CA SER A 205 -21.63 -18.34 -14.10
C SER A 205 -20.83 -19.16 -15.12
N ASN A 206 -20.01 -20.12 -14.65
CA ASN A 206 -19.11 -20.93 -15.47
C ASN A 206 -18.26 -20.11 -16.45
N ARG A 207 -17.87 -18.90 -16.04
CA ARG A 207 -17.09 -17.95 -16.86
C ARG A 207 -16.06 -17.21 -16.04
N TYR A 208 -16.43 -16.75 -14.85
CA TYR A 208 -15.52 -15.96 -14.01
C TYR A 208 -15.02 -16.83 -12.88
N PHE A 209 -13.70 -16.94 -12.75
CA PHE A 209 -13.08 -17.50 -11.57
C PHE A 209 -12.66 -16.36 -10.64
N ILE A 210 -13.05 -16.45 -9.37
CA ILE A 210 -12.81 -15.41 -8.37
C ILE A 210 -12.13 -16.05 -7.17
N ILE A 211 -11.07 -15.41 -6.66
CA ILE A 211 -10.48 -15.74 -5.37
C ILE A 211 -10.60 -14.53 -4.45
N HIS A 212 -11.12 -14.75 -3.25
CA HIS A 212 -11.15 -13.76 -2.17
C HIS A 212 -10.02 -14.01 -1.18
N ASN A 213 -9.37 -12.94 -0.75
CA ASN A 213 -8.49 -12.98 0.41
C ASN A 213 -9.32 -12.76 1.68
N LEU A 214 -9.31 -13.73 2.60
CA LEU A 214 -10.05 -13.66 3.86
C LEU A 214 -9.26 -12.91 4.95
N LEU A 215 -7.94 -12.77 4.78
CA LEU A 215 -7.07 -12.00 5.68
C LEU A 215 -7.17 -10.50 5.42
N TRP A 216 -7.38 -10.10 4.16
CA TRP A 216 -7.70 -8.74 3.74
C TRP A 216 -9.10 -8.70 3.11
N PRO A 217 -10.17 -8.63 3.94
CA PRO A 217 -11.53 -8.56 3.43
C PRO A 217 -11.70 -7.40 2.46
N GLY A 218 -12.15 -7.71 1.25
CA GLY A 218 -12.28 -6.76 0.15
C GLY A 218 -11.27 -6.95 -0.97
N ALA A 219 -10.17 -7.66 -0.72
CA ALA A 219 -9.22 -8.03 -1.76
C ALA A 219 -9.73 -9.24 -2.55
N LEU A 220 -9.73 -9.11 -3.88
CA LEU A 220 -10.13 -10.19 -4.77
C LEU A 220 -9.28 -10.22 -6.04
N TYR A 221 -9.09 -11.43 -6.54
CA TYR A 221 -8.58 -11.73 -7.87
C TYR A 221 -9.73 -12.26 -8.72
N VAL A 222 -9.77 -11.88 -9.99
CA VAL A 222 -10.73 -12.38 -10.98
C VAL A 222 -10.04 -12.76 -12.27
N GLN A 223 -10.47 -13.86 -12.89
CA GLN A 223 -10.10 -14.27 -14.25
C GLN A 223 -11.35 -14.60 -15.07
N ASP A 224 -11.45 -14.07 -16.28
CA ASP A 224 -12.41 -14.53 -17.29
C ASP A 224 -11.84 -15.76 -18.00
N MET A 225 -12.46 -16.91 -17.77
CA MET A 225 -12.05 -18.21 -18.31
C MET A 225 -12.15 -18.29 -19.84
N ASN A 226 -12.93 -17.41 -20.48
CA ASN A 226 -13.05 -17.42 -21.94
C ASN A 226 -11.96 -16.59 -22.63
N THR A 227 -11.49 -15.53 -21.99
CA THR A 227 -10.56 -14.56 -22.59
C THR A 227 -9.16 -14.62 -21.98
N GLY A 228 -9.01 -15.20 -20.79
CA GLY A 228 -7.76 -15.22 -20.02
C GLY A 228 -7.43 -13.91 -19.32
N LEU A 229 -8.26 -12.88 -19.52
CA LEU A 229 -8.11 -11.61 -18.85
C LEU A 229 -8.32 -11.78 -17.36
N HIS A 230 -7.40 -11.24 -16.58
CA HIS A 230 -7.48 -11.26 -15.14
C HIS A 230 -7.15 -9.90 -14.55
N GLY A 231 -7.54 -9.73 -13.29
CA GLY A 231 -7.28 -8.52 -12.54
C GLY A 231 -7.32 -8.77 -11.05
N TYR A 232 -6.68 -7.86 -10.33
CA TYR A 232 -6.73 -7.76 -8.89
C TYR A 232 -7.41 -6.45 -8.51
N PHE A 233 -8.22 -6.47 -7.47
CA PHE A 233 -8.93 -5.30 -6.99
C PHE A 233 -9.12 -5.37 -5.47
N TYR A 234 -9.06 -4.22 -4.82
CA TYR A 234 -9.34 -4.07 -3.40
C TYR A 234 -10.48 -3.08 -3.18
N ASN A 235 -11.49 -3.49 -2.41
CA ASN A 235 -12.51 -2.60 -1.88
C ASN A 235 -12.88 -2.99 -0.46
N GLY A 236 -12.41 -2.21 0.51
CA GLY A 236 -12.64 -2.45 1.92
C GLY A 236 -12.12 -1.30 2.79
N TYR A 237 -12.19 -1.50 4.11
CA TYR A 237 -11.80 -0.49 5.09
C TYR A 237 -10.29 -0.39 5.36
N GLY A 238 -9.46 -1.20 4.69
CA GLY A 238 -8.03 -1.29 4.96
C GLY A 238 -7.69 -2.00 6.28
N LEU A 239 -8.60 -2.82 6.80
CA LEU A 239 -8.41 -3.53 8.06
C LEU A 239 -8.09 -5.01 7.84
N LYS A 240 -6.98 -5.48 8.42
CA LYS A 240 -6.56 -6.87 8.39
C LYS A 240 -7.37 -7.71 9.39
N ASN A 241 -7.86 -8.87 8.94
CA ASN A 241 -8.61 -9.80 9.77
C ASN A 241 -7.66 -10.70 10.58
N LEU A 242 -7.19 -10.20 11.72
CA LEU A 242 -6.29 -10.96 12.60
C LEU A 242 -6.97 -12.13 13.33
N ASP A 243 -8.31 -12.13 13.38
CA ASP A 243 -9.09 -13.18 14.04
C ASP A 243 -9.37 -14.37 13.10
N LEU A 244 -8.94 -14.29 11.84
CA LEU A 244 -9.15 -15.33 10.83
C LEU A 244 -8.78 -16.74 11.31
N PRO A 245 -7.64 -16.99 12.01
CA PRO A 245 -7.30 -18.33 12.51
C PRO A 245 -8.31 -18.95 13.49
N PHE A 246 -9.17 -18.14 14.11
CA PHE A 246 -10.24 -18.61 15.00
C PHE A 246 -11.58 -18.80 14.28
N MET A 247 -11.68 -18.36 13.02
CA MET A 247 -12.89 -18.44 12.20
C MET A 247 -12.92 -19.65 11.26
N ILE A 248 -11.75 -20.23 10.96
CA ILE A 248 -11.56 -21.37 10.04
C ILE A 248 -11.28 -22.68 10.77
#